data_AF-A0A9E2FPI4-F1
#
_entry.id   AF-A0A9E2FPI4-F1
#
_cell.length_a   1.000
_cell.length_b   1.000
_cell.length_c   1.000
_cell.angle_alpha   90.00
_cell.angle_beta   90.00
_cell.angle_gamma   90.00
#
_symmetry.space_group_name_H-M   'P 1'
#
loop_
_entity.id
_entity.type
_entity.pdbx_description
1 polymer ?
#
loop_
_entity_poly.entity_id
_entity_poly.type
_entity_poly.pdbx_seq_one_letter_code
_entity_poly.pdbx_strand_id
1 'polypeptide(L)'
;MKLALSRKNLWEKIPPWGKRGLAGVLEWIPPQWLLGARFRRGIAFLRTAQWWSSEQARAYQGRQLQRICRLAYDNSRFYRDLFATHGCCPDDLRGPEALVHLPTIDKESIRENLEDMCCTSTGRANVDYVSTGGTGGTPLRFYIGAERSTVEYAHLVMSWARAGYRLTYPLAVLRGQPVGEDRTGLRHEYDPLLRRHYYSNYHMTDENMGRYLDHMSTIGPCFLHVYPS
;
A
#
# COMPACT_ATOMS: atom_id res chain seq x y z
N MET A 1 -2.77 13.86 -11.74
CA MET A 1 -2.13 12.61 -12.20
C MET A 1 -3.21 11.62 -12.60
N LYS A 2 -2.94 10.70 -13.54
CA LYS A 2 -3.90 9.65 -13.90
C LYS A 2 -4.13 8.74 -12.70
N LEU A 3 -5.38 8.59 -12.28
CA LEU A 3 -5.78 7.62 -11.26
C LEU A 3 -6.59 6.52 -11.93
N ALA A 4 -6.31 5.27 -11.58
CA ALA A 4 -7.03 4.12 -12.02
C ALA A 4 -8.50 4.15 -11.56
N LEU A 5 -9.37 3.48 -12.31
CA LEU A 5 -10.72 3.17 -11.86
C LEU A 5 -10.66 1.98 -10.90
N SER A 6 -10.43 2.27 -9.62
CA SER A 6 -10.33 1.27 -8.56
C SER A 6 -11.30 1.57 -7.42
N ARG A 7 -11.69 0.55 -6.64
CA ARG A 7 -12.57 0.71 -5.47
C ARG A 7 -12.01 1.73 -4.47
N LYS A 8 -10.68 1.73 -4.29
CA LYS A 8 -9.97 2.70 -3.45
C LYS A 8 -10.11 4.11 -3.99
N ASN A 9 -9.75 4.33 -5.25
CA ASN A 9 -9.77 5.67 -5.85
C ASN A 9 -11.19 6.23 -5.96
N LEU A 10 -12.20 5.37 -6.13
CA LEU A 10 -13.61 5.76 -6.06
C LEU A 10 -14.02 6.18 -4.64
N TRP A 11 -13.63 5.41 -3.62
CA TRP A 11 -13.89 5.73 -2.21
C TRP A 11 -13.26 7.06 -1.79
N GLU A 12 -12.02 7.32 -2.21
CA GLU A 12 -11.30 8.56 -1.90
C GLU A 12 -11.96 9.81 -2.48
N LYS A 13 -12.69 9.68 -3.59
CA LYS A 13 -13.45 10.79 -4.20
C LYS A 13 -14.77 11.10 -3.50
N ILE A 14 -15.26 10.20 -2.63
CA ILE A 14 -16.51 10.44 -1.90
C ILE A 14 -16.26 11.53 -0.86
N PRO A 15 -17.05 12.61 -0.81
CA PRO A 15 -16.87 13.66 0.17
C PRO A 15 -17.13 13.15 1.61
N PRO A 16 -16.59 13.79 2.65
CA PRO A 16 -16.70 13.31 4.03
C PRO A 16 -18.15 13.09 4.51
N TRP A 17 -19.10 13.90 4.06
CA TRP A 17 -20.52 13.70 4.37
C TRP A 17 -21.11 12.44 3.72
N GLY A 18 -20.66 12.08 2.50
CA GLY A 18 -21.07 10.87 1.81
C GLY A 18 -20.49 9.62 2.46
N LYS A 19 -19.21 9.66 2.87
CA LYS A 19 -18.59 8.58 3.65
C LYS A 19 -19.34 8.36 4.97
N ARG A 20 -19.71 9.43 5.68
CA ARG A 20 -20.53 9.37 6.91
C ARG A 20 -21.90 8.76 6.67
N GLY A 21 -22.58 9.12 5.59
CA GLY A 21 -23.88 8.51 5.23
C GLY A 21 -23.80 7.00 4.98
N LEU A 22 -22.66 6.52 4.46
CA LEU A 22 -22.41 5.10 4.24
C LEU A 22 -21.92 4.36 5.49
N ALA A 23 -21.44 5.07 6.51
CA ALA A 23 -20.82 4.47 7.71
C ALA A 23 -21.74 3.44 8.38
N GLY A 24 -23.00 3.82 8.60
CA GLY A 24 -23.98 2.96 9.26
C GLY A 24 -24.18 1.63 8.54
N VAL A 25 -24.16 1.58 7.20
CA VAL A 25 -24.29 0.33 6.43
C VAL A 25 -22.97 -0.47 6.43
N LEU A 26 -21.85 0.22 6.25
CA LEU A 26 -20.53 -0.41 6.18
C LEU A 26 -20.14 -1.08 7.50
N GLU A 27 -20.58 -0.55 8.64
CA GLU A 27 -20.25 -1.08 9.96
C GLU A 27 -20.82 -2.48 10.22
N TRP A 28 -21.96 -2.84 9.60
CA TRP A 28 -22.56 -4.19 9.68
C TRP A 28 -21.83 -5.22 8.83
N ILE A 29 -21.03 -4.79 7.85
CA ILE A 29 -20.33 -5.69 6.95
C ILE A 29 -18.95 -5.98 7.53
N PRO A 30 -18.56 -7.26 7.74
CA PRO A 30 -17.26 -7.53 8.32
C PRO A 30 -16.13 -6.99 7.42
N PRO A 31 -15.11 -6.29 7.97
CA PRO A 31 -14.13 -5.53 7.18
C PRO A 31 -13.43 -6.31 6.07
N GLN A 32 -13.19 -7.61 6.28
CA GLN A 32 -12.57 -8.49 5.28
C GLN A 32 -13.41 -8.66 3.99
N TRP A 33 -14.73 -8.44 4.06
CA TRP A 33 -15.61 -8.46 2.88
C TRP A 33 -15.57 -7.13 2.14
N LEU A 34 -15.58 -6.02 2.88
CA LEU A 34 -15.42 -4.68 2.35
C LEU A 34 -14.11 -4.55 1.56
N LEU A 35 -13.01 -5.10 2.07
CA LEU A 35 -11.70 -5.08 1.42
C LEU A 35 -11.57 -6.02 0.20
N GLY A 36 -12.59 -6.87 -0.04
CA GLY A 36 -12.71 -7.69 -1.24
C GLY A 36 -11.93 -9.01 -1.23
N ALA A 37 -12.18 -9.83 -2.24
CA ALA A 37 -11.66 -11.21 -2.30
C ALA A 37 -10.13 -11.29 -2.38
N ARG A 38 -9.48 -10.34 -3.07
CA ARG A 38 -8.01 -10.29 -3.17
C ARG A 38 -7.36 -10.07 -1.80
N PHE A 39 -7.92 -9.20 -0.97
CA PHE A 39 -7.46 -9.01 0.41
C PHE A 39 -7.59 -10.31 1.21
N ARG A 40 -8.76 -10.95 1.18
CA ARG A 40 -9.00 -12.20 1.93
C ARG A 40 -8.04 -13.31 1.52
N ARG A 41 -7.80 -13.49 0.22
CA ARG A 41 -6.81 -14.45 -0.29
C ARG A 41 -5.40 -14.12 0.19
N GLY A 42 -5.03 -12.83 0.18
CA GLY A 42 -3.75 -12.36 0.71
C GLY A 42 -3.58 -12.66 2.20
N ILE A 43 -4.59 -12.35 3.02
CA ILE A 43 -4.58 -12.68 4.46
C ILE A 43 -4.48 -14.19 4.69
N ALA A 44 -5.26 -14.99 3.98
CA ALA A 44 -5.23 -16.45 4.11
C ALA A 44 -3.83 -17.01 3.77
N PHE A 45 -3.25 -16.55 2.66
CA PHE A 45 -1.89 -16.91 2.26
C PHE A 45 -0.85 -16.51 3.31
N LEU A 46 -0.90 -15.27 3.81
CA LEU A 46 0.08 -14.76 4.77
C LEU A 46 -0.03 -15.44 6.14
N ARG A 47 -1.25 -15.81 6.56
CA ARG A 47 -1.48 -16.55 7.81
C ARG A 47 -0.77 -17.90 7.83
N THR A 48 -0.69 -18.57 6.68
CA THR A 48 0.06 -19.82 6.54
C THR A 48 1.54 -19.55 6.29
N ALA A 49 1.88 -18.60 5.42
CA ALA A 49 3.24 -18.36 4.97
C ALA A 49 4.18 -17.87 6.08
N GLN A 50 3.65 -17.16 7.08
CA GLN A 50 4.45 -16.70 8.22
C GLN A 50 5.03 -17.83 9.09
N TRP A 51 4.50 -19.06 8.95
CA TRP A 51 4.94 -20.24 9.71
C TRP A 51 5.67 -21.25 8.84
N TRP A 52 5.99 -20.89 7.59
CA TRP A 52 6.78 -21.77 6.73
C TRP A 52 8.17 -22.00 7.29
N SER A 53 8.68 -23.21 7.05
CA SER A 53 10.10 -23.50 7.22
C SER A 53 10.94 -22.63 6.28
N SER A 54 12.22 -22.47 6.61
CA SER A 54 13.17 -21.76 5.74
C SER A 54 13.19 -22.34 4.33
N GLU A 55 13.13 -23.68 4.19
CA GLU A 55 13.10 -24.35 2.89
C GLU A 55 11.86 -23.99 2.06
N GLN A 56 10.66 -24.06 2.67
CA GLN A 56 9.41 -23.68 2.01
C GLN A 56 9.43 -22.20 1.58
N ALA A 57 9.92 -21.32 2.44
CA ALA A 57 10.03 -19.89 2.15
C ALA A 57 11.01 -19.63 0.99
N ARG A 58 12.20 -20.25 1.00
CA ARG A 58 13.19 -20.14 -0.08
C ARG A 58 12.67 -20.66 -1.41
N ALA A 59 12.00 -21.83 -1.41
CA ALA A 59 11.40 -22.39 -2.60
C ALA A 59 10.32 -21.47 -3.19
N TYR A 60 9.48 -20.86 -2.33
CA TYR A 60 8.50 -19.87 -2.77
C TYR A 60 9.16 -18.61 -3.34
N GLN A 61 10.16 -18.06 -2.66
CA GLN A 61 10.91 -16.88 -3.10
C GLN A 61 11.57 -17.12 -4.46
N GLY A 62 12.22 -18.27 -4.66
CA GLY A 62 12.82 -18.64 -5.95
C GLY A 62 11.80 -18.66 -7.09
N ARG A 63 10.63 -19.30 -6.87
CA ARG A 63 9.54 -19.30 -7.86
C ARG A 63 9.01 -17.89 -8.16
N GLN A 64 8.87 -17.04 -7.14
CA GLN A 64 8.43 -15.66 -7.36
C GLN A 64 9.47 -14.80 -8.08
N LEU A 65 10.75 -14.98 -7.77
CA LEU A 65 11.85 -14.29 -8.45
C LEU A 65 11.84 -14.61 -9.94
N GLN A 66 11.90 -15.90 -10.28
CA GLN A 66 11.83 -16.36 -11.67
C GLN A 66 10.57 -15.83 -12.37
N ARG A 67 9.40 -15.90 -11.73
CA ARG A 67 8.14 -15.39 -12.28
C ARG A 67 8.18 -13.90 -12.60
N ILE A 68 8.72 -13.08 -11.70
CA ILE A 68 8.78 -11.61 -11.89
C ILE A 68 9.81 -11.24 -12.95
N CYS A 69 10.99 -11.87 -12.94
CA CYS A 69 12.02 -11.63 -13.96
C CYS A 69 11.58 -12.10 -15.35
N ARG A 70 10.89 -13.25 -15.44
CA ARG A 70 10.28 -13.71 -16.69
C ARG A 70 9.25 -12.72 -17.22
N LEU A 71 8.33 -12.28 -16.36
CA LEU A 71 7.33 -11.26 -16.71
C LEU A 71 7.99 -10.00 -17.27
N ALA A 72 9.05 -9.52 -16.61
CA ALA A 72 9.80 -8.33 -17.02
C ALA A 72 10.53 -8.54 -18.37
N TYR A 73 11.23 -9.66 -18.53
CA TYR A 73 11.92 -9.99 -19.78
C TYR A 73 10.96 -10.08 -20.98
N ASP A 74 9.82 -10.73 -20.79
CA ASP A 74 8.87 -10.96 -21.87
C ASP A 74 8.10 -9.68 -22.25
N ASN A 75 7.82 -8.79 -21.29
CA ASN A 75 6.85 -7.70 -21.47
C ASN A 75 7.40 -6.28 -21.31
N SER A 76 8.66 -6.11 -20.89
CA SER A 76 9.31 -4.80 -20.80
C SER A 76 10.53 -4.77 -21.71
N ARG A 77 10.59 -3.73 -22.56
CA ARG A 77 11.75 -3.52 -23.44
C ARG A 77 13.00 -3.26 -22.62
N PHE A 78 12.91 -2.36 -21.63
CA PHE A 78 14.03 -2.02 -20.77
C PHE A 78 14.63 -3.25 -20.08
N TYR A 79 13.81 -4.08 -19.42
CA TYR A 79 14.33 -5.25 -18.69
C TYR A 79 14.86 -6.34 -19.63
N ARG A 80 14.27 -6.50 -20.81
CA ARG A 80 14.78 -7.42 -21.84
C ARG A 80 16.19 -7.01 -22.29
N ASP A 81 16.39 -5.74 -22.61
CA ASP A 81 17.67 -5.21 -23.07
C ASP A 81 18.72 -5.22 -21.93
N LEU A 82 18.29 -4.87 -20.70
CA LEU A 82 19.13 -4.93 -19.51
C LEU A 82 19.63 -6.35 -19.23
N PHE A 83 18.74 -7.35 -19.29
CA PHE A 83 19.08 -8.75 -19.06
C PHE A 83 19.97 -9.31 -20.18
N ALA A 84 19.68 -8.99 -21.44
CA ALA A 84 20.50 -9.41 -22.57
C ALA A 84 21.94 -8.87 -22.47
N THR A 85 22.10 -7.60 -22.08
CA THR A 85 23.42 -6.96 -21.94
C THR A 85 24.26 -7.56 -20.82
N HIS A 86 23.62 -8.09 -19.77
CA HIS A 86 24.30 -8.68 -18.61
C HIS A 86 24.34 -10.22 -18.66
N GLY A 87 23.89 -10.83 -19.75
CA GLY A 87 23.82 -12.29 -19.89
C GLY A 87 22.89 -12.96 -18.87
N CYS A 88 21.88 -12.25 -18.35
CA CYS A 88 20.94 -12.78 -17.38
C CYS A 88 19.77 -13.48 -18.07
N CYS A 89 19.61 -14.78 -17.87
CA CYS A 89 18.41 -15.51 -18.32
C CYS A 89 17.46 -15.75 -17.14
N PRO A 90 16.16 -15.41 -17.25
CA PRO A 90 15.20 -15.70 -16.18
C PRO A 90 15.07 -17.18 -15.80
N ASP A 91 15.36 -18.11 -16.73
CA ASP A 91 15.33 -19.56 -16.42
C ASP A 91 16.45 -20.01 -15.48
N ASP A 92 17.55 -19.25 -15.42
CA ASP A 92 18.70 -19.57 -14.59
C ASP A 92 18.56 -19.03 -13.15
N LEU A 93 17.52 -18.23 -12.88
CA LEU A 93 17.28 -17.62 -11.57
C LEU A 93 16.66 -18.63 -10.60
N ARG A 94 17.53 -19.41 -9.95
CA ARG A 94 17.14 -20.42 -8.96
C ARG A 94 17.40 -19.93 -7.55
N GLY A 95 16.32 -19.74 -6.80
CA GLY A 95 16.38 -19.35 -5.39
C GLY A 95 16.76 -17.88 -5.15
N PRO A 96 16.72 -17.42 -3.90
CA PRO A 96 17.07 -16.04 -3.54
C PRO A 96 18.52 -15.66 -3.84
N GLU A 97 19.43 -16.62 -3.89
CA GLU A 97 20.86 -16.41 -4.09
C GLU A 97 21.14 -15.82 -5.48
N ALA A 98 20.30 -16.14 -6.47
CA ALA A 98 20.40 -15.61 -7.82
C ALA A 98 20.21 -14.08 -7.90
N LEU A 99 19.68 -13.43 -6.84
CA LEU A 99 19.55 -11.97 -6.77
C LEU A 99 20.88 -11.25 -6.95
N VAL A 100 22.00 -11.84 -6.52
CA VAL A 100 23.34 -11.22 -6.63
C VAL A 100 23.79 -11.05 -8.08
N HIS A 101 23.22 -11.81 -9.00
CA HIS A 101 23.56 -11.77 -10.42
C HIS A 101 22.67 -10.82 -11.23
N LEU A 102 21.62 -10.26 -10.61
CA LEU A 102 20.74 -9.33 -11.29
C LEU A 102 21.34 -7.92 -11.31
N PRO A 103 21.31 -7.23 -12.46
CA PRO A 103 21.75 -5.85 -12.54
C PRO A 103 20.86 -4.95 -11.68
N THR A 104 21.48 -4.04 -10.93
CA THR A 104 20.77 -3.03 -10.15
C THR A 104 20.38 -1.85 -11.04
N ILE A 105 19.24 -1.23 -10.75
CA ILE A 105 18.78 -0.01 -11.40
C ILE A 105 18.70 1.13 -10.37
N ASP A 106 18.76 2.36 -10.84
CA ASP A 106 18.66 3.56 -10.02
C ASP A 106 17.48 4.45 -10.40
N LYS A 107 17.37 5.62 -9.75
CA LYS A 107 16.29 6.57 -10.02
C LYS A 107 16.36 7.13 -11.44
N GLU A 108 17.55 7.26 -12.02
CA GLU A 108 17.72 7.86 -13.34
C GLU A 108 17.32 6.89 -14.44
N SER A 109 17.70 5.62 -14.28
CA SER A 109 17.24 4.51 -15.12
C SER A 109 15.71 4.53 -15.27
N ILE A 110 14.98 4.74 -14.17
CA ILE A 110 13.52 4.83 -14.16
C ILE A 110 13.00 6.09 -14.87
N ARG A 111 13.66 7.24 -14.70
CA ARG A 111 13.24 8.50 -15.33
C ARG A 111 13.39 8.42 -16.85
N GLU A 112 14.49 7.87 -17.33
CA GLU A 112 14.82 7.79 -18.75
C GLU A 112 14.02 6.69 -19.48
N ASN A 113 13.59 5.64 -18.77
CA ASN A 113 12.99 4.44 -19.38
C ASN A 113 11.56 4.15 -18.91
N LEU A 114 10.85 5.16 -18.39
CA LEU A 114 9.57 4.99 -17.69
C LEU A 114 8.54 4.11 -18.44
N GLU A 115 8.30 4.37 -19.73
CA GLU A 115 7.34 3.60 -20.53
C GLU A 115 7.89 2.22 -20.91
N ASP A 116 9.17 2.16 -21.28
CA ASP A 116 9.85 0.92 -21.70
C ASP A 116 10.02 -0.09 -20.54
N MET A 117 9.97 0.38 -19.29
CA MET A 117 9.94 -0.45 -18.08
C MET A 117 8.58 -1.10 -17.79
N CYS A 118 7.50 -0.62 -18.40
CA CYS A 118 6.16 -1.09 -18.09
C CYS A 118 5.89 -2.46 -18.73
N CYS A 119 5.47 -3.44 -17.93
CA CYS A 119 5.07 -4.77 -18.43
C CYS A 119 3.61 -4.82 -18.96
N THR A 120 2.90 -3.70 -18.91
CA THR A 120 1.53 -3.56 -19.40
C THR A 120 1.33 -2.15 -19.92
N SER A 121 0.39 -1.96 -20.86
CA SER A 121 0.05 -0.62 -21.34
C SER A 121 -0.31 0.35 -20.21
N THR A 122 0.34 1.51 -20.21
CA THR A 122 0.09 2.63 -19.29
C THR A 122 -1.33 3.20 -19.44
N GLY A 123 -1.98 2.95 -20.58
CA GLY A 123 -3.35 3.34 -20.90
C GLY A 123 -4.43 2.57 -20.15
N ARG A 124 -4.12 1.39 -19.57
CA ARG A 124 -5.12 0.55 -18.89
C ARG A 124 -5.81 1.27 -17.73
N ALA A 125 -7.07 0.90 -17.50
CA ALA A 125 -7.90 1.51 -16.46
C ALA A 125 -7.46 1.18 -15.04
N ASN A 126 -6.69 0.11 -14.83
CA ASN A 126 -6.18 -0.32 -13.53
C ASN A 126 -4.74 0.16 -13.24
N VAL A 127 -4.26 1.20 -13.93
CA VAL A 127 -2.92 1.77 -13.74
C VAL A 127 -3.01 3.19 -13.21
N ASP A 128 -2.36 3.43 -12.08
CA ASP A 128 -2.13 4.76 -11.52
C ASP A 128 -0.82 5.34 -12.07
N TYR A 129 -0.79 6.64 -12.34
CA TYR A 129 0.42 7.43 -12.51
C TYR A 129 0.68 8.17 -11.20
N VAL A 130 1.82 7.91 -10.56
CA VAL A 130 2.13 8.44 -9.22
C VAL A 130 3.52 9.07 -9.18
N SER A 131 3.77 9.88 -8.16
CA SER A 131 5.07 10.50 -7.92
C SER A 131 5.50 10.38 -6.47
N THR A 132 6.80 10.29 -6.23
CA THR A 132 7.36 10.40 -4.88
C THR A 132 7.23 11.82 -4.34
N GLY A 133 6.87 11.98 -3.06
CA GLY A 133 7.05 13.24 -2.33
C GLY A 133 8.45 13.33 -1.70
N GLY A 134 9.03 14.52 -1.65
CA GLY A 134 10.34 14.75 -1.02
C GLY A 134 10.74 16.24 -1.04
N THR A 135 11.55 16.65 -0.07
CA THR A 135 11.90 18.05 0.21
C THR A 135 13.16 18.56 -0.51
N GLY A 136 13.87 17.72 -1.28
CA GLY A 136 15.22 18.06 -1.78
C GLY A 136 15.53 17.69 -3.23
N GLY A 137 14.54 17.44 -4.11
CA GLY A 137 14.85 17.16 -5.52
C GLY A 137 13.65 16.88 -6.42
N THR A 138 13.93 16.57 -7.69
CA THR A 138 12.93 16.28 -8.74
C THR A 138 12.15 15.01 -8.41
N PRO A 139 10.81 15.09 -8.22
CA PRO A 139 9.96 13.93 -7.94
C PRO A 139 10.15 12.82 -8.97
N LEU A 140 10.35 11.58 -8.51
CA LEU A 140 10.34 10.41 -9.39
C LEU A 140 8.88 10.07 -9.73
N ARG A 141 8.56 9.98 -11.02
CA ARG A 141 7.22 9.63 -11.51
C ARG A 141 7.24 8.20 -12.06
N PHE A 142 6.21 7.43 -11.77
CA PHE A 142 6.12 6.03 -12.21
C PHE A 142 4.68 5.54 -12.34
N TYR A 143 4.50 4.46 -13.11
CA TYR A 143 3.22 3.77 -13.26
C TYR A 143 3.15 2.58 -12.31
N ILE A 144 1.96 2.34 -11.76
CA ILE A 144 1.78 1.26 -10.78
C ILE A 144 0.35 0.70 -10.84
N GLY A 145 0.22 -0.62 -10.70
CA GLY A 145 -1.08 -1.29 -10.74
C GLY A 145 -1.93 -0.95 -9.51
N ALA A 146 -3.18 -0.54 -9.73
CA ALA A 146 -4.08 -0.10 -8.66
C ALA A 146 -4.43 -1.21 -7.67
N GLU A 147 -4.40 -2.47 -8.11
CA GLU A 147 -4.60 -3.64 -7.26
C GLU A 147 -3.49 -3.85 -6.22
N ARG A 148 -2.39 -3.09 -6.29
CA ARG A 148 -1.29 -3.15 -5.32
C ARG A 148 -1.76 -2.81 -3.91
N SER A 149 -2.67 -1.84 -3.77
CA SER A 149 -3.03 -1.29 -2.46
C SER A 149 -3.67 -2.37 -1.58
N THR A 150 -4.40 -3.30 -2.21
CA THR A 150 -5.00 -4.44 -1.51
C THR A 150 -3.95 -5.44 -1.03
N VAL A 151 -2.90 -5.68 -1.82
CA VAL A 151 -1.80 -6.59 -1.47
C VAL A 151 -0.96 -6.00 -0.35
N GLU A 152 -0.57 -4.73 -0.49
CA GLU A 152 0.17 -3.97 0.53
C GLU A 152 -0.57 -3.95 1.85
N TYR A 153 -1.87 -3.63 1.83
CA TYR A 153 -2.66 -3.56 3.05
C TYR A 153 -2.82 -4.91 3.74
N ALA A 154 -2.93 -6.02 2.99
CA ALA A 154 -2.93 -7.36 3.58
C ALA A 154 -1.62 -7.66 4.34
N HIS A 155 -0.46 -7.28 3.78
CA HIS A 155 0.82 -7.43 4.47
C HIS A 155 0.90 -6.55 5.72
N LEU A 156 0.48 -5.28 5.64
CA LEU A 156 0.46 -4.38 6.80
C LEU A 156 -0.42 -4.93 7.93
N VAL A 157 -1.65 -5.35 7.63
CA VAL A 157 -2.58 -5.91 8.62
C VAL A 157 -1.99 -7.16 9.27
N MET A 158 -1.34 -8.04 8.50
CA MET A 158 -0.71 -9.24 9.05
C MET A 158 0.50 -8.92 9.93
N SER A 159 1.31 -7.93 9.55
CA SER A 159 2.42 -7.45 10.39
C SER A 159 1.90 -6.85 11.70
N TRP A 160 0.87 -6.00 11.65
CA TRP A 160 0.28 -5.43 12.85
C TRP A 160 -0.43 -6.47 13.73
N ALA A 161 -1.02 -7.51 13.14
CA ALA A 161 -1.65 -8.58 13.90
C ALA A 161 -0.67 -9.31 14.83
N ARG A 162 0.62 -9.36 14.47
CA ARG A 162 1.68 -9.89 15.36
C ARG A 162 1.88 -9.05 16.62
N ALA A 163 1.55 -7.76 16.56
CA ALA A 163 1.56 -6.83 17.69
C ALA A 163 0.17 -6.71 18.37
N GLY A 164 -0.76 -7.64 18.09
CA GLY A 164 -2.09 -7.68 18.71
C GLY A 164 -3.18 -6.89 17.98
N TYR A 165 -2.89 -6.26 16.84
CA TYR A 165 -3.91 -5.55 16.06
C TYR A 165 -4.96 -6.52 15.51
N ARG A 166 -6.22 -6.11 15.56
CA ARG A 166 -7.33 -6.80 14.91
C ARG A 166 -7.95 -5.85 13.90
N LEU A 167 -8.30 -6.36 12.72
CA LEU A 167 -8.93 -5.55 11.66
C LEU A 167 -10.25 -4.89 12.10
N THR A 168 -10.88 -5.42 13.16
CA THR A 168 -12.08 -4.84 13.77
C THR A 168 -11.80 -3.65 14.67
N TYR A 169 -10.56 -3.46 15.12
CA TYR A 169 -10.17 -2.37 16.02
C TYR A 169 -9.99 -1.06 15.24
N PRO A 170 -10.45 0.06 15.80
CA PRO A 170 -10.16 1.38 15.25
C PRO A 170 -8.66 1.66 15.20
N LEU A 171 -8.25 2.41 14.17
CA LEU A 171 -6.89 2.94 14.05
C LEU A 171 -6.92 4.46 14.23
N ALA A 172 -6.16 4.99 15.18
CA ALA A 172 -5.89 6.42 15.27
C ALA A 172 -4.64 6.74 14.43
N VAL A 173 -4.78 7.59 13.41
CA VAL A 173 -3.76 7.83 12.39
C VAL A 173 -3.29 9.28 12.45
N LEU A 174 -1.98 9.46 12.66
CA LEU A 174 -1.27 10.74 12.58
C LEU A 174 -0.12 10.59 11.56
N ARG A 175 -0.44 10.58 10.26
CA ARG A 175 0.54 10.27 9.19
C ARG A 175 0.42 11.14 7.93
N GLY A 176 0.65 12.45 8.07
CA GLY A 176 0.88 13.34 6.91
C GLY A 176 -0.35 13.68 6.08
N GLN A 177 -1.53 13.14 6.40
CA GLN A 177 -2.74 13.44 5.66
C GLN A 177 -3.29 14.80 6.11
N PRO A 178 -3.64 15.72 5.18
CA PRO A 178 -4.37 16.92 5.53
C PRO A 178 -5.75 16.56 6.09
N VAL A 179 -6.04 17.04 7.30
CA VAL A 179 -7.34 16.84 7.97
C VAL A 179 -7.94 18.21 8.28
N GLY A 180 -9.14 18.45 7.74
CA GLY A 180 -9.91 19.66 8.01
C GLY A 180 -10.53 19.65 9.40
N GLU A 181 -11.07 20.78 9.81
CA GLU A 181 -11.86 20.86 11.04
C GLU A 181 -13.26 20.27 10.85
N ASP A 182 -13.72 19.57 11.88
CA ASP A 182 -15.11 19.13 11.99
C ASP A 182 -16.00 20.24 12.57
N ARG A 183 -17.27 19.90 12.86
CA ARG A 183 -18.25 20.87 13.41
C ARG A 183 -17.89 21.41 14.79
N THR A 184 -17.02 20.72 15.52
CA THR A 184 -16.54 21.11 16.86
C THR A 184 -15.20 21.86 16.78
N GLY A 185 -14.67 22.08 15.58
CA GLY A 185 -13.33 22.64 15.39
C GLY A 185 -12.22 21.62 15.69
N LEU A 186 -12.53 20.33 15.82
CA LEU A 186 -11.54 19.27 15.99
C LEU A 186 -11.02 18.87 14.60
N ARG A 187 -9.70 18.79 14.43
CA ARG A 187 -9.09 18.33 13.17
C ARG A 187 -9.10 16.81 13.08
N HIS A 188 -10.29 16.28 12.86
CA HIS A 188 -10.59 14.84 12.85
C HIS A 188 -11.44 14.46 11.64
N GLU A 189 -11.09 13.35 10.98
CA GLU A 189 -11.92 12.69 9.96
C GLU A 189 -12.03 11.19 10.27
N TYR A 190 -13.24 10.64 10.13
CA TYR A 190 -13.47 9.20 10.26
C TYR A 190 -13.69 8.54 8.89
N ASP A 191 -12.91 7.49 8.61
CA ASP A 191 -13.08 6.60 7.47
C ASP A 191 -13.71 5.28 7.93
N PRO A 192 -15.02 5.07 7.68
CA PRO A 192 -15.72 3.87 8.11
C PRO A 192 -15.32 2.60 7.34
N LEU A 193 -14.75 2.73 6.13
CA LEU A 193 -14.32 1.57 5.35
C LEU A 193 -13.15 0.85 6.01
N LEU A 194 -12.22 1.64 6.57
CA LEU A 194 -11.00 1.14 7.20
C LEU A 194 -11.02 1.29 8.73
N ARG A 195 -12.09 1.84 9.30
CA ARG A 195 -12.24 2.19 10.72
C ARG A 195 -11.08 3.04 11.23
N ARG A 196 -10.75 4.09 10.47
CA ARG A 196 -9.61 4.97 10.77
C ARG A 196 -10.09 6.33 11.22
N HIS A 197 -9.54 6.80 12.34
CA HIS A 197 -9.68 8.15 12.82
C HIS A 197 -8.40 8.90 12.45
N TYR A 198 -8.48 9.75 11.44
CA TYR A 198 -7.38 10.60 11.02
C TYR A 198 -7.36 11.87 11.84
N TYR A 199 -6.18 12.25 12.30
CA TYR A 199 -5.92 13.49 13.02
C TYR A 199 -4.86 14.28 12.28
N SER A 200 -4.93 15.61 12.34
CA SER A 200 -3.98 16.48 11.63
C SER A 200 -2.60 16.47 12.29
N ASN A 201 -1.59 15.93 11.58
CA ASN A 201 -0.19 16.04 11.98
C ASN A 201 0.44 17.42 11.69
N TYR A 202 -0.26 18.31 10.97
CA TYR A 202 0.17 19.68 10.71
C TYR A 202 -0.21 20.65 11.84
N HIS A 203 -1.05 20.21 12.77
CA HIS A 203 -1.64 21.03 13.82
C HIS A 203 -1.56 20.28 15.15
N MET A 204 -0.34 20.13 15.68
CA MET A 204 -0.01 19.39 16.89
C MET A 204 0.42 20.33 18.02
N THR A 205 -0.34 21.39 18.27
CA THR A 205 -0.18 22.21 19.48
C THR A 205 -0.61 21.41 20.71
N ASP A 206 -0.11 21.75 21.90
CA ASP A 206 -0.47 21.06 23.15
C ASP A 206 -2.00 20.99 23.36
N GLU A 207 -2.69 22.09 23.05
CA GLU A 207 -4.16 22.15 23.08
C GLU A 207 -4.80 21.13 22.12
N ASN A 208 -4.37 21.11 20.85
CA ASN A 208 -4.92 20.18 19.86
C ASN A 208 -4.61 18.73 20.22
N MET A 209 -3.41 18.46 20.73
CA MET A 209 -3.02 17.12 21.20
C MET A 209 -3.88 16.67 22.38
N GLY A 210 -4.17 17.56 23.33
CA GLY A 210 -5.13 17.29 24.40
C GLY A 210 -6.51 16.91 23.84
N ARG A 211 -7.05 17.71 22.93
CA ARG A 211 -8.34 17.42 22.27
C ARG A 211 -8.33 16.11 21.47
N TYR A 212 -7.22 15.77 20.81
CA TYR A 212 -7.09 14.49 20.10
C TYR A 212 -7.12 13.32 21.06
N LEU A 213 -6.40 13.40 22.19
CA LEU A 213 -6.38 12.37 23.24
C LEU A 213 -7.76 12.20 23.89
N ASP A 214 -8.44 13.30 24.19
CA ASP A 214 -9.81 13.29 24.71
C ASP A 214 -10.74 12.53 23.75
N HIS A 215 -10.70 12.86 22.46
CA HIS A 215 -11.48 12.14 21.46
C HIS A 215 -11.07 10.65 21.35
N MET A 216 -9.77 10.33 21.33
CA MET A 216 -9.28 8.95 21.32
C MET A 216 -9.81 8.13 22.50
N SER A 217 -9.92 8.72 23.69
CA SER A 217 -10.44 8.05 24.89
C SER A 217 -11.91 7.60 24.72
N THR A 218 -12.70 8.34 23.93
CA THR A 218 -14.12 8.01 23.66
C THR A 218 -14.31 6.87 22.67
N ILE A 219 -13.29 6.57 21.85
CA ILE A 219 -13.36 5.51 20.82
C ILE A 219 -13.14 4.11 21.43
N GLY A 220 -12.54 4.03 22.61
CA GLY A 220 -12.16 2.77 23.26
C GLY A 220 -10.82 2.22 22.76
N PRO A 221 -10.56 0.90 22.89
CA PRO A 221 -9.29 0.30 22.49
C PRO A 221 -8.99 0.54 21.00
N CYS A 222 -7.99 1.38 20.73
CA CYS A 222 -7.55 1.70 19.38
C CYS A 222 -6.04 1.48 19.24
N PHE A 223 -5.59 1.25 18.01
CA PHE A 223 -4.17 1.15 17.67
C PHE A 223 -3.68 2.49 17.12
N LEU A 224 -2.51 2.94 17.58
CA LEU A 224 -1.85 4.13 17.07
C LEU A 224 -1.04 3.78 15.82
N HIS A 225 -1.33 4.43 14.70
CA HIS A 225 -0.52 4.39 13.49
C HIS A 225 0.05 5.77 13.22
N VAL A 226 1.25 6.01 13.74
CA VAL A 226 1.87 7.34 13.81
C VAL A 226 3.35 7.28 13.37
N TYR A 227 3.97 8.43 13.14
CA TYR A 227 5.43 8.52 13.02
C TYR A 227 6.06 8.63 14.42
N PRO A 228 7.21 7.99 14.68
CA PRO A 228 7.82 7.93 16.02
C PRO A 228 8.55 9.22 16.47
N SER A 229 8.46 10.33 15.72
CA SER A 229 9.34 11.52 15.75
C SER A 229 10.71 11.31 15.11
#